data_AF-A0A497IGI4-F1
#
_entry.id   AF-A0A497IGI4-F1
#
_cell.length_a   1.000
_cell.length_b   1.000
_cell.length_c   1.000
_cell.angle_alpha   90.00
_cell.angle_beta   90.00
_cell.angle_gamma   90.00
#
_symmetry.space_group_name_H-M   'P 1'
#
loop_
_entity.id
_entity.type
_entity.pdbx_description
1 polymer ?
#
loop_
_entity_poly.entity_id
_entity_poly.type
_entity_poly.pdbx_seq_one_letter_code
_entity_poly.pdbx_strand_id
1 'polypeptide(L)'
;SKEIGIPPPRVYIVDSPMPNAFAVGRTRTHGTIVVMSGLIELLDRGEISAVLAHELAHIDEGETRVACEVGVVAGSLTALATVAFWAAIFTGFGQEDDPAPNLIRFFVTALVAPVAATIVQFVVYGSREYTADERGVSILGRGDELASALERIENKLKRDDGWSSGVNPSHAHLFTIDPFHHHEFTLMDISLPTYHPLFRTQPETLKRVRRLKGADLDDEPMGPSAESLRKRLIKPFFFSSIAYLSLLFVIIVIDTFSRKDFVFARALLISALYLGALSISFLIMSAVFRAKLKPW
;
A
#
# COMPACT_ATOMS: atom_id res chain seq x y z
N SER A 1 -22.36 5.54 15.61
CA SER A 1 -23.37 5.17 14.58
C SER A 1 -24.71 5.85 14.79
N LYS A 2 -25.36 5.72 15.95
CA LYS A 2 -26.68 6.33 16.21
C LYS A 2 -26.69 7.85 16.00
N GLU A 3 -25.67 8.55 16.48
CA GLU A 3 -25.53 10.01 16.36
C GLU A 3 -25.41 10.49 14.91
N ILE A 4 -24.75 9.72 14.05
CA ILE A 4 -24.56 10.05 12.63
C ILE A 4 -25.57 9.37 11.70
N GLY A 5 -26.56 8.66 12.24
CA GLY A 5 -27.66 8.08 11.48
C GLY A 5 -27.29 6.91 10.56
N ILE A 6 -26.18 6.20 10.81
CA ILE A 6 -25.82 5.00 10.02
C ILE A 6 -26.09 3.71 10.80
N PRO A 7 -26.44 2.61 10.11
CA PRO A 7 -26.55 1.29 10.74
C PRO A 7 -25.26 0.93 11.49
N PRO A 8 -25.35 0.27 12.65
CA PRO A 8 -24.16 -0.16 13.37
C PRO A 8 -23.37 -1.15 12.49
N PRO A 9 -22.10 -0.87 12.16
CA PRO A 9 -21.29 -1.82 11.43
C PRO A 9 -21.05 -3.07 12.29
N ARG A 10 -20.84 -4.21 11.65
CA ARG A 10 -20.39 -5.41 12.37
C ARG A 10 -18.97 -5.15 12.88
N VAL A 11 -18.67 -5.66 14.08
CA VAL A 11 -17.33 -5.59 14.65
C VAL A 11 -16.81 -7.00 14.79
N TYR A 12 -15.62 -7.25 14.22
CA TYR A 12 -14.91 -8.52 14.37
C TYR A 12 -13.62 -8.29 15.13
N ILE A 13 -13.29 -9.24 16.00
CA ILE A 13 -11.98 -9.29 16.64
C ILE A 13 -11.18 -10.37 15.94
N VAL A 14 -10.00 -10.01 15.47
CA VAL A 14 -9.04 -10.95 14.87
C VAL A 14 -7.92 -11.17 15.86
N ASP A 15 -7.62 -12.45 16.12
CA ASP A 15 -6.48 -12.82 16.94
C ASP A 15 -5.19 -12.56 16.17
N SER A 16 -4.59 -11.40 16.42
CA SER A 16 -3.37 -10.93 15.82
C SER A 16 -2.71 -9.97 16.79
N PRO A 17 -1.45 -10.20 17.17
CA PRO A 17 -0.76 -9.34 18.13
C PRO A 17 -0.35 -7.97 17.55
N MET A 18 -0.66 -7.71 16.28
CA MET A 18 -0.44 -6.43 15.64
C MET A 18 -1.46 -5.37 16.12
N PRO A 19 -1.03 -4.16 16.51
CA PRO A 19 -1.92 -3.12 17.03
C PRO A 19 -2.60 -2.34 15.91
N ASN A 20 -3.61 -2.94 15.26
CA ASN A 20 -4.35 -2.30 14.17
C ASN A 20 -5.87 -2.47 14.31
N ALA A 21 -6.61 -1.50 13.78
CA ALA A 21 -8.03 -1.64 13.44
C ALA A 21 -8.28 -1.02 12.07
N PHE A 22 -9.27 -1.51 11.36
CA PHE A 22 -9.61 -0.98 10.03
C PHE A 22 -11.05 -1.27 9.65
N ALA A 23 -11.61 -0.38 8.83
CA ALA A 23 -12.93 -0.54 8.25
C ALA A 23 -12.90 -1.13 6.83
N VAL A 24 -13.83 -2.04 6.56
CA VAL A 24 -14.09 -2.61 5.23
C VAL A 24 -15.58 -2.62 4.94
N GLY A 25 -15.96 -2.56 3.66
CA GLY A 25 -17.36 -2.54 3.29
C GLY A 25 -17.58 -2.10 1.85
N ARG A 26 -18.78 -2.37 1.35
CA ARG A 26 -19.20 -1.95 -0.01
C ARG A 26 -20.11 -0.73 0.00
N THR A 27 -20.75 -0.45 1.13
CA THR A 27 -21.72 0.65 1.29
C THR A 27 -21.70 1.16 2.72
N ARG A 28 -22.15 2.40 2.91
CA ARG A 28 -22.33 3.03 4.23
C ARG A 28 -23.25 2.24 5.17
N THR A 29 -24.17 1.44 4.61
CA THR A 29 -25.10 0.59 5.38
C THR A 29 -24.57 -0.82 5.64
N HIS A 30 -23.53 -1.25 4.94
CA HIS A 30 -22.91 -2.57 5.07
C HIS A 30 -21.41 -2.43 5.30
N GLY A 31 -21.07 -1.73 6.38
CA GLY A 31 -19.70 -1.61 6.88
C GLY A 31 -19.35 -2.69 7.91
N THR A 32 -18.08 -2.95 8.06
CA THR A 32 -17.52 -3.88 9.04
C THR A 32 -16.22 -3.29 9.56
N ILE A 33 -16.05 -3.23 10.87
CA ILE A 33 -14.80 -2.82 11.51
C ILE A 33 -14.11 -4.08 12.05
N VAL A 34 -12.85 -4.22 11.72
CA VAL A 34 -12.00 -5.30 12.22
C VAL A 34 -11.04 -4.70 13.23
N VAL A 35 -10.94 -5.32 14.39
CA VAL A 35 -10.06 -4.91 15.49
C VAL A 35 -9.13 -6.07 15.80
N MET A 36 -7.82 -5.83 15.84
CA MET A 36 -6.85 -6.87 16.20
C MET A 36 -6.65 -6.94 17.72
N SER A 37 -6.41 -8.13 18.27
CA SER A 37 -6.19 -8.33 19.71
C SER A 37 -5.05 -7.46 20.26
N GLY A 38 -3.96 -7.30 19.49
CA GLY A 38 -2.84 -6.43 19.85
C GLY A 38 -3.21 -4.95 20.04
N LEU A 39 -4.27 -4.46 19.36
CA LEU A 39 -4.74 -3.09 19.58
C LEU A 39 -5.46 -2.96 20.92
N ILE A 40 -6.28 -3.97 21.25
CA ILE A 40 -7.06 -4.02 22.49
C ILE A 40 -6.14 -4.13 23.71
N GLU A 41 -5.06 -4.90 23.58
CA GLU A 41 -4.04 -5.03 24.63
C GLU A 41 -3.20 -3.75 24.78
N LEU A 42 -2.99 -3.03 23.67
CA LEU A 42 -2.15 -1.84 23.66
C LEU A 42 -2.88 -0.60 24.18
N LEU A 43 -4.16 -0.42 23.88
CA LEU A 43 -4.89 0.84 24.10
C LEU A 43 -5.90 0.75 25.23
N ASP A 44 -6.20 1.88 25.87
CA ASP A 44 -7.29 1.94 26.84
C ASP A 44 -8.67 2.07 26.16
N ARG A 45 -9.74 1.97 26.96
CA ARG A 45 -11.12 2.01 26.42
C ARG A 45 -11.44 3.31 25.69
N GLY A 46 -10.88 4.44 26.14
CA GLY A 46 -11.09 5.73 25.51
C GLY A 46 -10.41 5.78 24.15
N GLU A 47 -9.11 5.47 24.13
CA GLU A 47 -8.30 5.38 22.92
C GLU A 47 -8.93 4.44 21.88
N ILE A 48 -9.37 3.24 22.29
CA ILE A 48 -10.09 2.31 21.40
C ILE A 48 -11.36 2.95 20.85
N SER A 49 -12.14 3.65 21.69
CA SER A 49 -13.37 4.31 21.23
C SER A 49 -13.07 5.39 20.19
N ALA A 50 -11.97 6.13 20.38
CA ALA A 50 -11.50 7.16 19.45
C ALA A 50 -11.05 6.56 18.11
N VAL A 51 -10.27 5.46 18.12
CA VAL A 51 -9.90 4.73 16.89
C VAL A 51 -11.15 4.19 16.18
N LEU A 52 -12.11 3.60 16.91
CA LEU A 52 -13.35 3.12 16.30
C LEU A 52 -14.20 4.24 15.72
N ALA A 53 -14.19 5.45 16.30
CA ALA A 53 -14.87 6.61 15.74
C ALA A 53 -14.22 7.07 14.42
N HIS A 54 -12.89 7.03 14.35
CA HIS A 54 -12.13 7.27 13.12
C HIS A 54 -12.47 6.22 12.03
N GLU A 55 -12.44 4.93 12.36
CA GLU A 55 -12.81 3.87 11.41
C GLU A 55 -14.27 3.96 10.95
N LEU A 56 -15.16 4.43 11.84
CA LEU A 56 -16.55 4.69 11.50
C LEU A 56 -16.68 5.84 10.50
N ALA A 57 -15.82 6.87 10.57
CA ALA A 57 -15.81 7.97 9.62
C ALA A 57 -15.48 7.47 8.19
N HIS A 58 -14.53 6.55 8.03
CA HIS A 58 -14.24 5.95 6.72
C HIS A 58 -15.45 5.20 6.12
N ILE A 59 -16.29 4.59 6.96
CA ILE A 59 -17.54 3.97 6.50
C ILE A 59 -18.56 5.05 6.11
N ASP A 60 -18.67 6.10 6.91
CA ASP A 60 -19.60 7.21 6.73
C ASP A 60 -19.38 7.93 5.39
N GLU A 61 -18.11 8.14 5.05
CA GLU A 61 -17.66 8.82 3.82
C GLU A 61 -17.58 7.89 2.60
N GLY A 62 -17.87 6.60 2.77
CA GLY A 62 -17.87 5.62 1.68
C GLY A 62 -16.47 5.21 1.19
N GLU A 63 -15.45 5.50 1.99
CA GLU A 63 -14.04 5.29 1.65
C GLU A 63 -13.67 3.82 1.57
N THR A 64 -14.26 3.02 2.45
CA THR A 64 -14.04 1.58 2.56
C THR A 64 -14.25 0.84 1.23
N ARG A 65 -15.21 1.28 0.41
CA ARG A 65 -15.47 0.66 -0.90
C ARG A 65 -14.29 0.86 -1.86
N VAL A 66 -13.83 2.11 -1.96
CA VAL A 66 -12.75 2.50 -2.86
C VAL A 66 -11.45 1.79 -2.44
N ALA A 67 -11.17 1.79 -1.13
CA ALA A 67 -10.05 1.06 -0.54
C ALA A 67 -10.11 -0.44 -0.86
N CYS A 68 -11.27 -1.09 -0.68
CA CYS A 68 -11.44 -2.51 -1.02
C CYS A 68 -11.21 -2.81 -2.52
N GLU A 69 -11.79 -2.01 -3.42
CA GLU A 69 -11.63 -2.22 -4.88
C GLU A 69 -10.15 -2.11 -5.29
N VAL A 70 -9.45 -1.11 -4.76
CA VAL A 70 -8.02 -0.88 -4.99
C VAL A 70 -7.16 -1.99 -4.39
N GLY A 71 -7.46 -2.37 -3.14
CA GLY A 71 -6.75 -3.43 -2.43
C GLY A 71 -6.85 -4.77 -3.16
N VAL A 72 -8.01 -5.10 -3.75
CA VAL A 72 -8.16 -6.31 -4.57
C VAL A 72 -7.27 -6.26 -5.81
N VAL A 73 -7.25 -5.14 -6.53
CA VAL A 73 -6.41 -5.00 -7.75
C VAL A 73 -4.93 -5.05 -7.40
N ALA A 74 -4.48 -4.27 -6.41
CA ALA A 74 -3.08 -4.22 -5.99
C ALA A 74 -2.63 -5.55 -5.37
N GLY A 75 -3.48 -6.17 -4.53
CA GLY A 75 -3.25 -7.48 -3.93
C GLY A 75 -3.14 -8.58 -4.98
N SER A 76 -3.99 -8.56 -6.01
CA SER A 76 -3.91 -9.52 -7.12
C SER A 76 -2.62 -9.37 -7.92
N LEU A 77 -2.17 -8.13 -8.16
CA LEU A 77 -0.89 -7.87 -8.85
C LEU A 77 0.30 -8.37 -8.03
N THR A 78 0.33 -8.09 -6.73
CA THR A 78 1.43 -8.57 -5.86
C THR A 78 1.39 -10.08 -5.65
N ALA A 79 0.21 -10.72 -5.69
CA ALA A 79 0.08 -12.17 -5.64
C ALA A 79 0.74 -12.89 -6.83
N LEU A 80 0.93 -12.21 -7.98
CA LEU A 80 1.66 -12.79 -9.12
C LEU A 80 3.09 -13.21 -8.75
N ALA A 81 3.73 -12.50 -7.82
CA ALA A 81 5.06 -12.89 -7.34
C ALA A 81 5.03 -14.21 -6.58
N THR A 82 4.02 -14.42 -5.74
CA THR A 82 3.81 -15.69 -5.04
C THR A 82 3.49 -16.81 -6.02
N VAL A 83 2.66 -16.55 -7.04
CA VAL A 83 2.37 -17.53 -8.10
C VAL A 83 3.64 -17.90 -8.87
N ALA A 84 4.47 -16.91 -9.23
CA ALA A 84 5.72 -17.14 -9.94
C ALA A 84 6.74 -17.92 -9.10
N PHE A 85 6.82 -17.64 -7.79
CA PHE A 85 7.62 -18.40 -6.84
C PHE A 85 7.25 -19.89 -6.85
N TRP A 86 5.97 -20.19 -6.65
CA TRP A 86 5.49 -21.58 -6.68
C TRP A 86 5.66 -22.23 -8.05
N ALA A 87 5.42 -21.50 -9.13
CA ALA A 87 5.64 -21.99 -10.50
C ALA A 87 7.11 -22.37 -10.73
N ALA A 88 8.06 -21.60 -10.21
CA ALA A 88 9.49 -21.92 -10.28
C ALA A 88 9.81 -23.23 -9.55
N ILE A 89 9.27 -23.42 -8.34
CA ILE A 89 9.43 -24.66 -7.58
C ILE A 89 8.85 -25.84 -8.36
N PHE A 90 7.62 -25.73 -8.86
CA PHE A 90 6.95 -26.83 -9.58
C PHE A 90 7.58 -27.17 -10.93
N THR A 91 8.29 -26.23 -11.55
CA THR A 91 9.01 -26.45 -12.82
C THR A 91 10.45 -26.92 -12.62
N GLY A 92 10.88 -27.14 -11.37
CA GLY A 92 12.18 -27.73 -11.03
C GLY A 92 13.34 -26.74 -10.92
N PHE A 93 13.06 -25.44 -10.79
CA PHE A 93 14.10 -24.40 -10.62
C PHE A 93 14.65 -24.29 -9.18
N GLY A 94 14.41 -25.28 -8.31
CA GLY A 94 14.96 -25.36 -6.95
C GLY A 94 13.95 -25.79 -5.89
N GLN A 95 14.43 -26.09 -4.68
CA GLN A 95 13.64 -26.28 -3.46
C GLN A 95 13.28 -24.92 -2.83
N GLU A 96 12.40 -24.89 -1.83
CA GLU A 96 11.99 -23.65 -1.15
C GLU A 96 13.18 -22.87 -0.55
N ASP A 97 14.20 -23.59 -0.09
CA ASP A 97 15.44 -23.05 0.48
C ASP A 97 16.48 -22.63 -0.58
N ASP A 98 16.26 -22.94 -1.86
CA ASP A 98 17.20 -22.55 -2.92
C ASP A 98 17.09 -21.04 -3.23
N PRO A 99 18.20 -20.40 -3.65
CA PRO A 99 18.20 -18.98 -3.99
C PRO A 99 17.41 -18.68 -5.28
N ALA A 100 17.23 -19.66 -6.17
CA ALA A 100 16.63 -19.44 -7.49
C ALA A 100 15.12 -19.11 -7.45
N PRO A 101 14.25 -19.85 -6.73
CA PRO A 101 12.85 -19.46 -6.57
C PRO A 101 12.69 -18.08 -5.91
N ASN A 102 13.49 -17.79 -4.89
CA ASN A 102 13.50 -16.50 -4.20
C ASN A 102 13.92 -15.35 -5.13
N LEU A 103 14.88 -15.59 -6.02
CA LEU A 103 15.30 -14.63 -7.04
C LEU A 103 14.20 -14.37 -8.07
N ILE A 104 13.50 -15.41 -8.52
CA ILE A 104 12.34 -15.27 -9.43
C ILE A 104 11.23 -14.46 -8.76
N ARG A 105 10.90 -14.78 -7.49
CA ARG A 105 9.95 -14.01 -6.69
C ARG A 105 10.36 -12.54 -6.60
N PHE A 106 11.64 -12.27 -6.34
CA PHE A 106 12.17 -10.91 -6.28
C PHE A 106 11.96 -10.15 -7.60
N PHE A 107 12.36 -10.74 -8.74
CA PHE A 107 12.21 -10.09 -10.05
C PHE A 107 10.76 -9.82 -10.44
N VAL A 108 9.87 -10.80 -10.21
CA VAL A 108 8.44 -10.62 -10.48
C VAL A 108 7.85 -9.56 -9.57
N THR A 109 8.22 -9.55 -8.28
CA THR A 109 7.77 -8.51 -7.34
C THR A 109 8.28 -7.13 -7.76
N ALA A 110 9.55 -7.00 -8.13
CA ALA A 110 10.13 -5.74 -8.58
C ALA A 110 9.42 -5.19 -9.83
N LEU A 111 8.89 -6.07 -10.69
CA LEU A 111 8.11 -5.70 -11.86
C LEU A 111 6.68 -5.24 -11.52
N VAL A 112 5.97 -5.98 -10.66
CA VAL A 112 4.53 -5.75 -10.40
C VAL A 112 4.26 -4.76 -9.26
N ALA A 113 5.13 -4.70 -8.26
CA ALA A 113 4.91 -3.90 -7.06
C ALA A 113 4.88 -2.40 -7.34
N PRO A 114 5.74 -1.81 -8.18
CA PRO A 114 5.64 -0.40 -8.54
C PRO A 114 4.32 -0.03 -9.24
N VAL A 115 3.76 -0.92 -10.07
CA VAL A 115 2.45 -0.73 -10.72
C VAL A 115 1.34 -0.76 -9.68
N ALA A 116 1.33 -1.78 -8.82
CA ALA A 116 0.36 -1.91 -7.75
C ALA A 116 0.40 -0.70 -6.80
N ALA A 117 1.59 -0.28 -6.38
CA ALA A 117 1.83 0.92 -5.59
C ALA A 117 1.29 2.17 -6.27
N THR A 118 1.52 2.33 -7.57
CA THR A 118 1.01 3.46 -8.35
C THR A 118 -0.52 3.51 -8.29
N ILE A 119 -1.19 2.39 -8.53
CA ILE A 119 -2.65 2.28 -8.44
C ILE A 119 -3.14 2.66 -7.04
N VAL A 120 -2.50 2.14 -5.99
CA VAL A 120 -2.86 2.43 -4.59
C VAL A 120 -2.69 3.92 -4.27
N GLN A 121 -1.52 4.49 -4.55
CA GLN A 121 -1.22 5.89 -4.25
C GLN A 121 -2.09 6.89 -5.03
N PHE A 122 -2.55 6.52 -6.22
CA PHE A 122 -3.46 7.37 -7.01
C PHE A 122 -4.83 7.47 -6.38
N VAL A 123 -5.30 6.39 -5.76
CA VAL A 123 -6.69 6.28 -5.32
C VAL A 123 -6.82 6.57 -3.82
N VAL A 124 -5.85 6.11 -3.02
CA VAL A 124 -5.82 6.35 -1.58
C VAL A 124 -4.86 7.50 -1.29
N TYR A 125 -5.43 8.67 -1.02
CA TYR A 125 -4.67 9.87 -0.69
C TYR A 125 -4.73 10.12 0.82
N GLY A 126 -3.56 10.32 1.45
CA GLY A 126 -3.47 10.52 2.90
C GLY A 126 -4.19 11.74 3.48
N SER A 127 -4.77 12.65 2.69
CA SER A 127 -5.60 13.70 3.29
C SER A 127 -6.95 13.22 3.79
N ARG A 128 -7.39 12.03 3.36
CA ARG A 128 -8.57 11.34 3.90
C ARG A 128 -8.43 11.05 5.38
N GLU A 129 -7.22 10.74 5.84
CA GLU A 129 -6.94 10.51 7.25
C GLU A 129 -7.23 11.75 8.09
N TYR A 130 -6.94 12.95 7.57
CA TYR A 130 -7.26 14.20 8.28
C TYR A 130 -8.76 14.45 8.35
N THR A 131 -9.48 14.20 7.26
CA THR A 131 -10.96 14.30 7.24
C THR A 131 -11.58 13.28 8.19
N ALA A 132 -11.10 12.03 8.18
CA ALA A 132 -11.54 10.99 9.09
C ALA A 132 -11.18 11.27 10.56
N ASP A 133 -10.03 11.88 10.83
CA ASP A 133 -9.64 12.39 12.15
C ASP A 133 -10.63 13.46 12.64
N GLU A 134 -10.86 14.51 11.84
CA GLU A 134 -11.79 15.60 12.15
C GLU A 134 -13.21 15.07 12.35
N ARG A 135 -13.65 14.17 11.46
CA ARG A 135 -14.98 13.54 11.52
C ARG A 135 -15.10 12.66 12.75
N GLY A 136 -14.11 11.82 13.06
CA GLY A 136 -14.06 10.99 14.26
C GLY A 136 -14.13 11.83 15.54
N VAL A 137 -13.41 12.95 15.58
CA VAL A 137 -13.50 13.93 16.68
C VAL A 137 -14.87 14.59 16.75
N SER A 138 -15.48 14.95 15.62
CA SER A 138 -16.84 15.52 15.61
C SER A 138 -17.90 14.56 16.14
N ILE A 139 -17.66 13.24 16.01
CA ILE A 139 -18.57 12.19 16.48
C ILE A 139 -18.41 11.99 17.99
N LEU A 140 -17.19 11.78 18.48
CA LEU A 140 -16.96 11.35 19.86
C LEU A 140 -16.46 12.46 20.80
N GLY A 141 -15.90 13.55 20.24
CA GLY A 141 -15.30 14.66 20.98
C GLY A 141 -13.93 14.35 21.60
N ARG A 142 -13.22 13.32 21.12
CA ARG A 142 -12.03 12.76 21.78
C ARG A 142 -10.75 12.84 20.95
N GLY A 143 -10.39 14.05 20.53
CA GLY A 143 -9.16 14.29 19.76
C GLY A 143 -7.88 13.90 20.50
N ASP A 144 -7.80 14.21 21.80
CA ASP A 144 -6.62 13.87 22.61
C ASP A 144 -6.42 12.36 22.77
N GLU A 145 -7.50 11.60 22.92
CA GLU A 145 -7.44 10.13 23.00
C GLU A 145 -7.03 9.51 21.66
N LEU A 146 -7.52 10.05 20.53
CA LEU A 146 -7.06 9.60 19.21
C LEU A 146 -5.57 9.93 19.00
N ALA A 147 -5.12 11.11 19.41
CA ALA A 147 -3.72 11.50 19.33
C ALA A 147 -2.82 10.58 20.17
N SER A 148 -3.23 10.27 21.41
CA SER A 148 -2.54 9.32 22.29
C SER A 148 -2.48 7.92 21.67
N ALA A 149 -3.60 7.44 21.13
CA ALA A 149 -3.68 6.14 20.46
C ALA A 149 -2.69 6.04 19.30
N LEU A 150 -2.65 7.05 18.42
CA LEU A 150 -1.74 7.12 17.29
C LEU A 150 -0.26 7.09 17.74
N GLU A 151 0.11 7.87 18.76
CA GLU A 151 1.47 7.85 19.32
C GLU A 151 1.84 6.45 19.87
N ARG A 152 0.92 5.79 20.58
CA ARG A 152 1.17 4.45 21.16
C ARG A 152 1.31 3.38 20.09
N ILE A 153 0.44 3.37 19.08
CA ILE A 153 0.51 2.43 17.95
C ILE A 153 1.84 2.61 17.23
N GLU A 154 2.24 3.85 16.91
CA GLU A 154 3.50 4.12 16.20
C GLU A 154 4.70 3.65 17.01
N ASN A 155 4.71 3.93 18.32
CA ASN A 155 5.79 3.50 19.21
C ASN A 155 5.86 1.98 19.35
N LYS A 156 4.73 1.27 19.30
CA LYS A 156 4.71 -0.20 19.32
C LYS A 156 5.23 -0.78 18.01
N LEU A 157 4.82 -0.24 16.86
CA LEU A 157 5.30 -0.69 15.54
C LEU A 157 6.80 -0.44 15.35
N LYS A 158 7.34 0.70 15.84
CA LYS A 158 8.77 1.03 15.78
C LYS A 158 9.68 0.14 16.62
N ARG A 159 9.16 -0.53 17.65
CA ARG A 159 9.96 -1.33 18.59
C ARG A 159 10.07 -2.80 18.21
N ASP A 160 9.31 -3.23 17.22
CA ASP A 160 9.04 -4.64 17.00
C ASP A 160 9.22 -4.95 15.50
N ASP A 161 10.46 -5.33 15.18
CA ASP A 161 10.96 -5.44 13.81
C ASP A 161 10.24 -6.55 13.00
N GLY A 162 9.54 -7.46 13.68
CA GLY A 162 8.90 -8.63 13.08
C GLY A 162 7.58 -8.36 12.35
N TRP A 163 6.86 -7.28 12.65
CA TRP A 163 5.52 -7.03 12.08
C TRP A 163 5.53 -6.90 10.56
N SER A 164 6.55 -6.23 10.03
CA SER A 164 6.62 -5.86 8.62
C SER A 164 6.72 -7.07 7.67
N SER A 165 7.32 -8.17 8.13
CA SER A 165 7.60 -9.37 7.33
C SER A 165 6.34 -10.17 6.95
N GLY A 166 5.26 -10.04 7.73
CA GLY A 166 4.01 -10.77 7.49
C GLY A 166 2.95 -9.99 6.70
N VAL A 167 3.17 -8.69 6.45
CA VAL A 167 2.15 -7.82 5.85
C VAL A 167 2.33 -7.74 4.35
N ASN A 168 1.28 -8.07 3.59
CA ASN A 168 1.26 -7.76 2.16
C ASN A 168 1.19 -6.24 1.98
N PRO A 169 2.19 -5.58 1.34
CA PRO A 169 2.18 -4.14 1.17
C PRO A 169 1.02 -3.58 0.36
N SER A 170 0.34 -4.40 -0.46
CA SER A 170 -0.91 -3.96 -1.10
C SER A 170 -2.02 -3.64 -0.12
N HIS A 171 -1.97 -4.21 1.09
CA HIS A 171 -2.89 -3.93 2.19
C HIS A 171 -2.41 -2.80 3.10
N ALA A 172 -1.29 -2.11 2.78
CA ALA A 172 -0.75 -1.03 3.60
C ALA A 172 -1.80 0.04 3.93
N HIS A 173 -2.70 0.34 2.99
CA HIS A 173 -3.79 1.31 3.13
C HIS A 173 -4.87 0.93 4.15
N LEU A 174 -4.88 -0.32 4.64
CA LEU A 174 -5.79 -0.77 5.70
C LEU A 174 -5.17 -0.59 7.09
N PHE A 175 -4.00 0.00 7.21
CA PHE A 175 -3.37 0.21 8.51
C PHE A 175 -3.54 1.66 8.94
N THR A 176 -3.91 1.87 10.21
CA THR A 176 -3.99 3.21 10.80
C THR A 176 -2.65 3.94 10.72
N ILE A 177 -1.56 3.18 10.86
CA ILE A 177 -0.18 3.65 10.75
C ILE A 177 0.59 2.74 9.80
N ASP A 178 1.45 3.32 8.98
CA ASP A 178 2.28 2.56 8.04
C ASP A 178 3.04 1.43 8.77
N PRO A 179 2.80 0.15 8.44
CA PRO A 179 3.42 -0.97 9.14
C PRO A 179 4.86 -1.24 8.68
N PHE A 180 5.33 -0.53 7.65
CA PHE A 180 6.67 -0.72 7.09
C PHE A 180 7.64 0.33 7.63
N HIS A 181 8.62 -0.13 8.41
CA HIS A 181 9.67 0.74 8.96
C HIS A 181 11.06 0.42 8.41
N HIS A 182 11.26 -0.80 7.89
CA HIS A 182 12.47 -1.22 7.20
C HIS A 182 12.35 -0.97 5.70
N HIS A 183 13.35 -0.28 5.16
CA HIS A 183 13.39 0.14 3.76
C HIS A 183 14.31 -0.74 2.92
N GLU A 184 14.91 -1.76 3.53
CA GLU A 184 15.96 -2.58 2.93
C GLU A 184 15.63 -4.07 3.11
N PHE A 185 15.95 -4.85 2.08
CA PHE A 185 15.88 -6.30 2.04
C PHE A 185 17.28 -6.82 1.72
N THR A 186 17.78 -7.78 2.50
CA THR A 186 19.10 -8.35 2.28
C THR A 186 19.00 -9.61 1.41
N LEU A 187 19.66 -9.59 0.26
CA LEU A 187 19.83 -10.75 -0.62
C LEU A 187 21.32 -11.07 -0.76
N MET A 188 21.77 -12.27 -0.36
CA MET A 188 23.18 -12.69 -0.48
C MET A 188 24.16 -11.62 0.05
N ASP A 189 23.94 -11.15 1.29
CA ASP A 189 24.72 -10.09 1.95
C ASP A 189 24.68 -8.70 1.27
N ILE A 190 23.80 -8.49 0.29
CA ILE A 190 23.54 -7.19 -0.35
C ILE A 190 22.23 -6.62 0.18
N SER A 191 22.28 -5.49 0.88
CA SER A 191 21.10 -4.70 1.22
C SER A 191 20.56 -3.97 -0.01
N LEU A 192 19.38 -4.35 -0.47
CA LEU A 192 18.67 -3.73 -1.57
C LEU A 192 17.47 -2.94 -1.05
N PRO A 193 17.12 -1.78 -1.66
CA PRO A 193 15.92 -1.05 -1.28
C PRO A 193 14.66 -1.88 -1.57
N THR A 194 13.75 -1.94 -0.62
CA THR A 194 12.47 -2.64 -0.75
C THR A 194 11.42 -1.76 -1.42
N TYR A 195 10.39 -2.39 -1.99
CA TYR A 195 9.24 -1.75 -2.63
C TYR A 195 8.16 -1.27 -1.63
N HIS A 196 8.24 -1.64 -0.35
CA HIS A 196 7.28 -1.24 0.69
C HIS A 196 7.02 0.28 0.78
N PRO A 197 8.03 1.17 0.68
CA PRO A 197 7.80 2.61 0.75
C PRO A 197 6.92 3.15 -0.39
N LEU A 198 6.76 2.38 -1.47
CA LEU A 198 5.86 2.72 -2.57
C LEU A 198 4.37 2.51 -2.20
N PHE A 199 4.06 1.82 -1.11
CA PHE A 199 2.66 1.59 -0.69
C PHE A 199 2.22 2.49 0.47
N ARG A 200 3.12 3.36 0.96
CA ARG A 200 2.81 4.31 2.03
C ARG A 200 1.79 5.34 1.54
N THR A 201 0.60 5.29 2.14
CA THR A 201 -0.53 6.18 1.80
C THR A 201 -0.84 7.16 2.91
N GLN A 202 -0.52 6.77 4.15
CA GLN A 202 -0.77 7.51 5.37
C GLN A 202 0.16 8.73 5.47
N PRO A 203 -0.36 9.87 5.95
CA PRO A 203 0.48 10.98 6.35
C PRO A 203 1.33 10.60 7.58
N GLU A 204 2.30 11.44 7.91
CA GLU A 204 3.08 11.26 9.13
C GLU A 204 2.19 11.34 10.36
N THR A 205 2.31 10.34 11.25
CA THR A 205 1.55 10.26 12.49
C THR A 205 1.69 11.53 13.32
N LEU A 206 2.91 12.08 13.43
CA LEU A 206 3.17 13.32 14.15
C LEU A 206 2.36 14.51 13.61
N LYS A 207 2.10 14.57 12.29
CA LYS A 207 1.26 15.63 11.69
C LYS A 207 -0.20 15.47 12.12
N ARG A 208 -0.74 14.24 12.10
CA ARG A 208 -2.10 13.95 12.57
C ARG A 208 -2.26 14.30 14.05
N VAL A 209 -1.34 13.84 14.89
CA VAL A 209 -1.30 14.12 16.33
C VAL A 209 -1.30 15.62 16.63
N ARG A 210 -0.49 16.40 15.92
CA ARG A 210 -0.45 17.87 16.10
C ARG A 210 -1.81 18.51 15.78
N ARG A 211 -2.46 18.11 14.68
CA ARG A 211 -3.80 18.63 14.32
C ARG A 211 -4.85 18.28 15.36
N LEU A 212 -4.85 17.03 15.84
CA LEU A 212 -5.77 16.55 16.86
C LEU A 212 -5.62 17.32 18.18
N LYS A 213 -4.40 17.74 18.52
CA LYS A 213 -4.09 18.59 19.68
C LYS A 213 -4.36 20.09 19.45
N GLY A 214 -4.98 20.46 18.32
CA GLY A 214 -5.34 21.84 17.99
C GLY A 214 -4.16 22.73 17.59
N ALA A 215 -3.03 22.14 17.16
CA ALA A 215 -1.94 22.93 16.60
C ALA A 215 -2.35 23.47 15.23
N ASP A 216 -2.23 24.79 15.08
CA ASP A 216 -2.50 25.50 13.84
C ASP A 216 -1.48 25.08 12.76
N LEU A 217 -1.96 24.35 11.74
CA LEU A 217 -1.15 23.88 10.60
C LEU A 217 -1.65 24.52 9.29
N ASP A 218 -2.25 25.71 9.37
CA ASP A 218 -2.98 26.40 8.29
C ASP A 218 -2.18 26.59 6.97
N ASP A 219 -0.86 26.43 6.99
CA ASP A 219 -0.02 26.57 5.80
C ASP A 219 0.17 25.28 4.97
N GLU A 220 -0.25 24.09 5.44
CA GLU A 220 -0.09 22.85 4.66
C GLU A 220 -1.41 22.37 4.04
N PRO A 221 -1.52 22.32 2.69
CA PRO A 221 -2.78 22.03 2.00
C PRO A 221 -3.39 20.67 2.41
N MET A 222 -4.69 20.68 2.70
CA MET A 222 -5.55 19.53 3.05
C MET A 222 -5.77 18.53 1.91
N GLY A 223 -4.98 18.58 0.85
CA GLY A 223 -5.12 17.73 -0.32
C GLY A 223 -3.84 17.72 -1.12
N PRO A 224 -3.61 16.70 -1.96
CA PRO A 224 -2.43 16.68 -2.77
C PRO A 224 -2.48 17.84 -3.78
N SER A 225 -1.65 18.87 -3.58
CA SER A 225 -1.32 19.79 -4.68
C SER A 225 -0.84 18.96 -5.87
N ALA A 226 -1.07 19.44 -7.11
CA ALA A 226 -0.59 18.74 -8.31
C ALA A 226 0.92 18.40 -8.22
N GLU A 227 1.69 19.24 -7.51
CA GLU A 227 3.10 19.01 -7.22
C GLU A 227 3.35 17.87 -6.22
N SER A 228 2.56 17.76 -5.16
CA SER A 228 2.67 16.65 -4.20
C SER A 228 2.30 15.30 -4.83
N LEU A 229 1.27 15.28 -5.69
CA LEU A 229 0.88 14.10 -6.45
C LEU A 229 2.01 13.70 -7.42
N ARG A 230 2.58 14.66 -8.15
CA ARG A 230 3.74 14.44 -9.03
C ARG A 230 4.93 13.86 -8.27
N LYS A 231 5.30 14.43 -7.12
CA LYS A 231 6.42 13.94 -6.28
C LYS A 231 6.19 12.51 -5.78
N ARG A 232 4.95 12.18 -5.41
CA ARG A 232 4.54 10.83 -4.99
C ARG A 232 4.66 9.80 -6.12
N LEU A 233 4.24 10.17 -7.33
CA LEU A 233 4.23 9.27 -8.49
C LEU A 233 5.60 9.09 -9.16
N ILE A 234 6.51 10.05 -9.01
CA ILE A 234 7.87 9.95 -9.57
C ILE A 234 8.59 8.70 -9.04
N LYS A 235 8.48 8.40 -7.74
CA LYS A 235 9.19 7.26 -7.14
C LYS A 235 8.71 5.92 -7.71
N PRO A 236 7.40 5.56 -7.67
CA PRO A 236 6.90 4.35 -8.32
C PRO A 236 7.24 4.28 -9.81
N PHE A 237 7.10 5.40 -10.54
CA PHE A 237 7.40 5.42 -11.98
C PHE A 237 8.89 5.17 -12.28
N PHE A 238 9.78 5.74 -11.48
CA PHE A 238 11.22 5.50 -11.58
C PHE A 238 11.58 4.04 -11.28
N PHE A 239 11.05 3.48 -10.18
CA PHE A 239 11.24 2.06 -9.84
C PHE A 239 10.67 1.11 -10.89
N SER A 240 9.46 1.39 -11.40
CA SER A 240 8.87 0.71 -12.56
C SER A 240 9.82 0.74 -13.76
N SER A 241 10.36 1.91 -14.11
CA SER A 241 11.25 2.07 -15.27
C SER A 241 12.51 1.22 -15.15
N ILE A 242 13.14 1.20 -13.96
CA ILE A 242 14.30 0.34 -13.70
C ILE A 242 13.91 -1.13 -13.85
N ALA A 243 12.83 -1.58 -13.21
CA ALA A 243 12.39 -2.97 -13.27
C ALA A 243 12.07 -3.41 -14.71
N TYR A 244 11.41 -2.56 -15.50
CA TYR A 244 11.12 -2.84 -16.91
C TYR A 244 12.37 -2.91 -17.76
N LEU A 245 13.37 -2.07 -17.51
CA LEU A 245 14.66 -2.12 -18.20
C LEU A 245 15.48 -3.34 -17.78
N SER A 246 15.43 -3.74 -16.51
CA SER A 246 16.04 -4.98 -16.02
C SER A 246 15.40 -6.21 -16.66
N LEU A 247 14.07 -6.24 -16.81
CA LEU A 247 13.38 -7.31 -17.53
C LEU A 247 13.79 -7.35 -19.00
N LEU A 248 13.86 -6.20 -19.68
CA LEU A 248 14.36 -6.13 -21.05
C LEU A 248 15.80 -6.66 -21.16
N PHE A 249 16.67 -6.28 -20.23
CA PHE A 249 18.03 -6.80 -20.17
C PHE A 249 18.05 -8.32 -20.03
N VAL A 250 17.25 -8.89 -19.11
CA VAL A 250 17.13 -10.34 -18.93
C VAL A 250 16.62 -11.03 -20.20
N ILE A 251 15.63 -10.46 -20.89
CA ILE A 251 15.12 -10.98 -22.17
C ILE A 251 16.23 -11.01 -23.22
N ILE A 252 17.00 -9.94 -23.35
CA ILE A 252 18.12 -9.85 -24.31
C ILE A 252 19.20 -10.88 -23.96
N VAL A 253 19.54 -11.02 -22.67
CA VAL A 253 20.49 -12.02 -22.18
C VAL A 253 20.01 -13.42 -22.53
N ILE A 254 18.77 -13.77 -22.20
CA ILE A 254 18.19 -15.09 -22.50
C ILE A 254 18.19 -15.37 -24.01
N ASP A 255 17.76 -14.43 -24.86
CA ASP A 255 17.80 -14.59 -26.32
C ASP A 255 19.23 -14.83 -26.82
N THR A 256 20.19 -14.04 -26.32
CA THR A 256 21.62 -14.14 -26.69
C THR A 256 22.20 -15.49 -26.29
N PHE A 257 21.96 -15.96 -25.06
CA PHE A 257 22.48 -17.24 -24.57
C PHE A 257 21.77 -18.44 -25.20
N SER A 258 20.46 -18.37 -25.42
CA SER A 258 19.68 -19.44 -26.05
C SER A 258 20.16 -19.70 -27.48
N ARG A 259 20.49 -18.64 -28.22
CA ARG A 259 20.94 -18.76 -29.61
C ARG A 259 22.45 -18.86 -29.76
N LYS A 260 23.20 -18.62 -28.68
CA LYS A 260 24.67 -18.60 -28.65
C LYS A 260 25.28 -17.59 -29.63
N ASP A 261 24.53 -16.54 -29.99
CA ASP A 261 24.95 -15.46 -30.88
C ASP A 261 24.36 -14.11 -30.44
N PHE A 262 25.13 -13.04 -30.57
CA PHE A 262 24.63 -11.68 -30.34
C PHE A 262 24.48 -10.95 -31.69
N VAL A 263 23.24 -10.62 -32.05
CA VAL A 263 22.95 -9.83 -33.26
C VAL A 263 22.24 -8.55 -32.87
N PHE A 264 22.93 -7.43 -33.10
CA PHE A 264 22.48 -6.09 -32.72
C PHE A 264 21.09 -5.74 -33.27
N ALA A 265 20.82 -6.06 -34.54
CA ALA A 265 19.52 -5.77 -35.17
C ALA A 265 18.35 -6.47 -34.47
N ARG A 266 18.55 -7.69 -33.96
CA ARG A 266 17.51 -8.42 -33.21
C ARG A 266 17.32 -7.83 -31.81
N ALA A 267 18.41 -7.56 -31.09
CA ALA A 267 18.34 -6.91 -29.79
C ALA A 267 17.63 -5.55 -29.87
N LEU A 268 17.90 -4.79 -30.94
CA LEU A 268 17.21 -3.53 -31.23
C LEU A 268 15.72 -3.73 -31.51
N LEU A 269 15.35 -4.75 -32.29
CA LEU A 269 13.95 -5.08 -32.59
C LEU A 269 13.20 -5.52 -31.32
N ILE A 270 13.77 -6.40 -30.52
CA ILE A 270 13.21 -6.85 -29.22
C ILE A 270 12.99 -5.63 -28.32
N SER A 271 13.99 -4.75 -28.21
CA SER A 271 13.90 -3.53 -27.42
C SER A 271 12.80 -2.60 -27.91
N ALA A 272 12.70 -2.37 -29.22
CA ALA A 272 11.69 -1.50 -29.82
C ALA A 272 10.27 -2.04 -29.59
N LEU A 273 10.06 -3.35 -29.79
CA LEU A 273 8.76 -4.00 -29.54
C LEU A 273 8.38 -3.94 -28.06
N TYR A 274 9.33 -4.24 -27.17
CA TYR A 274 9.12 -4.20 -25.73
C TYR A 274 8.76 -2.79 -25.23
N LEU A 275 9.56 -1.78 -25.61
CA LEU A 275 9.31 -0.39 -25.22
C LEU A 275 8.02 0.16 -25.86
N GLY A 276 7.70 -0.25 -27.09
CA GLY A 276 6.44 0.07 -27.75
C GLY A 276 5.23 -0.50 -27.00
N ALA A 277 5.26 -1.79 -26.67
CA ALA A 277 4.20 -2.44 -25.88
C ALA A 277 4.04 -1.79 -24.49
N LEU A 278 5.16 -1.49 -23.83
CA LEU A 278 5.16 -0.80 -22.54
C LEU A 278 4.53 0.60 -22.64
N SER A 279 4.89 1.37 -23.67
CA SER A 279 4.33 2.71 -23.93
C SER A 279 2.82 2.67 -24.18
N ILE A 280 2.35 1.69 -24.95
CA ILE A 280 0.92 1.47 -25.20
C ILE A 280 0.20 1.12 -23.88
N SER A 281 0.78 0.24 -23.06
CA SER A 281 0.23 -0.09 -21.73
C SER A 281 0.09 1.16 -20.86
N PHE A 282 1.13 2.01 -20.79
CA PHE A 282 1.08 3.28 -20.07
C PHE A 282 0.02 4.24 -20.61
N LEU A 283 -0.17 4.31 -21.93
CA LEU A 283 -1.21 5.12 -22.57
C LEU A 283 -2.61 4.62 -22.22
N ILE A 284 -2.85 3.31 -22.30
CA ILE A 284 -4.13 2.68 -21.92
C ILE A 284 -4.40 2.94 -20.44
N MET A 285 -3.43 2.69 -19.58
CA MET A 285 -3.52 2.93 -18.14
C MET A 285 -3.88 4.40 -17.88
N SER A 286 -3.18 5.35 -18.50
CA SER A 286 -3.47 6.79 -18.40
C SER A 286 -4.86 7.18 -18.91
N ALA A 287 -5.36 6.52 -19.97
CA ALA A 287 -6.69 6.77 -20.52
C ALA A 287 -7.79 6.24 -19.59
N VAL A 288 -7.64 5.03 -19.04
CA VAL A 288 -8.53 4.44 -18.04
C VAL A 288 -8.57 5.31 -16.78
N PHE A 289 -7.41 5.78 -16.31
CA PHE A 289 -7.32 6.68 -15.17
C PHE A 289 -8.02 8.02 -15.44
N ARG A 290 -7.80 8.65 -16.59
CA ARG A 290 -8.51 9.89 -16.96
C ARG A 290 -10.02 9.73 -17.06
N ALA A 291 -10.50 8.59 -17.57
CA ALA A 291 -11.93 8.31 -17.69
C ALA A 291 -12.64 8.15 -16.33
N LYS A 292 -11.93 7.68 -15.30
CA LYS A 292 -12.44 7.55 -13.92
C LYS A 292 -12.22 8.80 -13.04
N LEU A 293 -11.47 9.79 -13.52
CA LEU A 293 -11.24 11.08 -12.85
C LEU A 293 -12.33 12.12 -13.14
N LYS A 294 -13.49 11.74 -13.71
CA LYS A 294 -14.65 12.65 -13.68
C LYS A 294 -15.06 12.83 -12.23
N PRO A 295 -15.11 14.08 -11.73
CA PRO A 295 -15.40 14.35 -10.33
C PRO A 295 -16.79 13.79 -10.01
N TRP A 296 -16.86 13.07 -8.88
CA TRP A 296 -18.12 12.87 -8.16
C TRP A 296 -18.50 14.18 -7.48
#